data_AF-A0A1G6U7F6-F1
#
_entry.id   AF-A0A1G6U7F6-F1
#
_cell.length_a   1.000
_cell.length_b   1.000
_cell.length_c   1.000
_cell.angle_alpha   90.00
_cell.angle_beta   90.00
_cell.angle_gamma   90.00
#
_symmetry.space_group_name_H-M   'P 1'
#
loop_
_entity.id
_entity.type
_entity.pdbx_description
1 polymer ?
#
loop_
_entity_poly.entity_id
_entity_poly.type
_entity_poly.pdbx_seq_one_letter_code
_entity_poly.pdbx_strand_id
1 'polypeptide(L)' 'MNFDELTEYFANIQLPQELRLDRATTQFNVADQVKILLANMQLYPENWRHQHRLLKIKNAIENPYNGPGIPRC' A
#
# COMPACT_ATOMS: atom_id res chain seq x y z
N MET A 1 4.52 -12.72 4.70
CA MET A 1 5.57 -11.72 4.48
C MET A 1 5.92 -11.07 5.79
N ASN A 2 7.21 -11.04 6.12
CA ASN A 2 7.68 -10.43 7.36
C ASN A 2 7.87 -8.91 7.21
N PHE A 3 8.01 -8.18 8.32
CA PHE A 3 8.23 -6.72 8.29
C PHE A 3 9.44 -6.32 7.44
N ASP A 4 10.54 -7.04 7.58
CA ASP A 4 11.79 -6.74 6.85
C ASP A 4 11.62 -6.88 5.34
N GLU A 5 10.92 -7.93 4.88
CA GLU A 5 10.64 -8.15 3.46
C GLU A 5 9.80 -7.03 2.85
N LEU A 6 8.82 -6.51 3.60
CA LEU A 6 7.99 -5.39 3.14
C LEU A 6 8.82 -4.10 3.08
N THR A 7 9.64 -3.86 4.09
CA THR A 7 10.49 -2.67 4.18
C THR A 7 11.50 -2.64 3.03
N GLU A 8 12.15 -3.77 2.75
CA GLU A 8 13.10 -3.91 1.65
C GLU A 8 12.43 -3.81 0.28
N TYR A 9 11.24 -4.39 0.11
CA TYR A 9 10.46 -4.24 -1.12
C TYR A 9 10.12 -2.77 -1.41
N PHE A 10 9.61 -2.04 -0.41
CA PHE A 10 9.23 -0.65 -0.57
C PHE A 10 10.43 0.31 -0.66
N ALA A 11 11.61 -0.09 -0.19
CA ALA A 11 12.85 0.67 -0.34
C ALA A 11 13.42 0.63 -1.76
N ASN A 12 13.22 -0.49 -2.48
CA ASN A 12 13.79 -0.72 -3.81
C ASN A 12 12.87 -0.29 -4.97
N ILE A 13 11.60 0.01 -4.70
CA ILE A 13 10.61 0.34 -5.74
C ILE A 13 10.31 1.84 -5.75
N GLN A 14 10.05 2.40 -6.95
CA GLN A 14 9.51 3.76 -7.05
C GLN A 14 8.02 3.74 -6.73
N LEU A 15 7.65 4.39 -5.63
CA LEU A 15 6.26 4.51 -5.22
C LEU A 15 5.57 5.65 -5.98
N PRO A 16 4.45 5.39 -6.67
CA PRO A 16 3.71 6.46 -7.35
C PRO A 16 3.04 7.39 -6.33
N GLN A 17 2.81 8.65 -6.72
CA GLN A 17 2.10 9.60 -5.86
C GLN A 17 0.67 9.15 -5.59
N GLU A 18 0.02 8.54 -6.58
CA GLU A 18 -1.35 8.05 -6.54
C GLU A 18 -1.38 6.58 -6.99
N LEU A 19 -2.03 5.72 -6.22
CA LEU A 19 -2.22 4.32 -6.57
C LEU A 19 -3.67 3.92 -6.36
N ARG A 20 -4.27 3.39 -7.42
CA ARG A 20 -5.62 2.86 -7.36
C ARG A 20 -5.58 1.44 -6.85
N LEU A 21 -6.04 1.24 -5.60
CA LEU A 21 -6.03 -0.06 -4.94
C LEU A 21 -7.18 -0.94 -5.42
N ASP A 22 -8.36 -0.35 -5.57
CA ASP A 22 -9.60 -1.06 -5.88
C ASP A 22 -10.50 -0.14 -6.73
N ARG A 23 -11.63 -0.67 -7.24
CA ARG A 23 -12.62 0.10 -8.03
C ARG A 23 -13.04 1.43 -7.37
N ALA A 24 -13.14 1.44 -6.05
CA ALA A 24 -13.66 2.53 -5.22
C ALA A 24 -12.58 3.25 -4.39
N THR A 25 -11.37 2.69 -4.30
CA THR A 25 -10.35 3.17 -3.37
C THR A 25 -9.11 3.58 -4.14
N THR A 26 -8.80 4.87 -4.07
CA THR A 26 -7.53 5.41 -4.53
C THR A 26 -6.74 5.89 -3.33
N GLN A 27 -5.49 5.45 -3.25
CA GLN A 27 -4.55 5.89 -2.24
C GLN A 27 -3.74 7.04 -2.82
N PHE A 28 -3.88 8.21 -2.22
CA PHE A 28 -3.01 9.35 -2.47
C PHE A 28 -1.81 9.29 -1.52
N ASN A 29 -0.71 9.89 -1.95
CA ASN A 29 0.57 9.98 -1.24
C ASN A 29 1.04 8.60 -0.75
N VAL A 30 1.17 7.65 -1.69
CA VAL A 30 1.49 6.25 -1.36
C VAL A 30 2.79 6.14 -0.57
N ALA A 31 3.81 6.94 -0.91
CA ALA A 31 5.08 6.99 -0.19
C ALA A 31 4.90 7.33 1.30
N ASP A 32 4.17 8.41 1.60
CA ASP A 32 3.89 8.80 2.98
C ASP A 32 3.08 7.71 3.71
N GLN A 33 2.10 7.13 3.01
CA GLN A 33 1.27 6.12 3.63
C GLN A 33 2.01 4.82 3.94
N VAL A 34 2.88 4.38 3.04
CA VAL A 34 3.78 3.24 3.28
C VAL A 34 4.69 3.54 4.46
N LYS A 35 5.28 4.74 4.54
CA LYS A 35 6.13 5.15 5.67
C LYS A 35 5.39 5.11 7.01
N ILE A 36 4.17 5.64 7.07
CA ILE A 36 3.32 5.60 8.27
C ILE A 36 2.97 4.16 8.63
N LEU A 37 2.63 3.33 7.65
CA LEU A 37 2.27 1.93 7.89
C LEU A 37 3.46 1.11 8.40
N LEU A 38 4.66 1.31 7.86
CA LEU A 38 5.87 0.65 8.33
C LEU A 38 6.23 1.10 9.75
N ALA A 39 6.19 2.41 10.03
CA ALA A 39 6.41 2.93 11.38
C ALA A 39 5.40 2.37 12.39
N ASN A 40 4.12 2.32 12.01
CA ASN A 40 3.08 1.74 12.87
C ASN A 40 3.22 0.23 13.04
N MET A 41 3.70 -0.50 12.03
CA MET A 41 3.96 -1.93 12.14
C MET A 41 5.15 -2.22 13.06
N GLN A 42 6.15 -1.33 13.09
CA GLN A 42 7.27 -1.40 14.04
C GLN A 42 6.81 -1.12 15.48
N LEU A 43 5.90 -0.17 15.67
CA LEU A 43 5.35 0.19 17.00
C LEU A 43 4.31 -0.82 17.50
N TYR A 44 3.50 -1.38 16.58
CA TYR A 44 2.38 -2.27 16.87
C TYR A 44 2.46 -3.53 15.98
N PRO A 45 3.42 -4.43 16.21
CA PRO A 45 3.65 -5.60 15.37
C PRO A 45 2.47 -6.59 15.37
N GLU A 46 1.63 -6.58 16.39
CA GLU A 46 0.45 -7.45 16.49
C GLU A 46 -0.73 -6.97 15.62
N ASN A 47 -0.67 -5.75 15.10
CA ASN A 47 -1.76 -5.17 14.33
C ASN A 47 -1.70 -5.60 12.85
N TRP A 48 -2.33 -6.74 12.57
CA TRP A 48 -2.44 -7.33 11.23
C TRP A 48 -2.99 -6.37 10.15
N ARG A 49 -3.73 -5.32 10.55
CA ARG A 49 -4.32 -4.36 9.61
C ARG A 49 -3.26 -3.56 8.85
N HIS A 50 -2.15 -3.20 9.51
CA HIS A 50 -1.07 -2.46 8.87
C HIS A 50 -0.36 -3.32 7.82
N GLN A 51 -0.06 -4.57 8.19
CA GLN A 51 0.51 -5.56 7.27
C GLN A 51 -0.41 -5.82 6.07
N HIS A 52 -1.71 -6.03 6.31
CA HIS A 52 -2.67 -6.22 5.22
C HIS A 52 -2.72 -4.99 4.28
N ARG A 53 -2.66 -3.77 4.82
CA ARG A 53 -2.69 -2.57 3.98
C ARG A 53 -1.43 -2.45 3.11
N LEU A 54 -0.25 -2.73 3.66
CA LEU A 54 1.01 -2.80 2.91
C LEU A 54 0.94 -3.85 1.80
N LEU A 55 0.41 -5.04 2.09
CA LEU A 55 0.20 -6.09 1.09
C LEU A 55 -0.76 -5.67 -0.03
N LYS A 56 -1.83 -4.93 0.30
CA LYS A 56 -2.73 -4.38 -0.72
C LYS A 56 -2.02 -3.38 -1.63
N ILE A 57 -1.20 -2.50 -1.07
CA ILE A 57 -0.43 -1.52 -1.84
C ILE A 57 0.56 -2.25 -2.75
N LYS A 58 1.31 -3.22 -2.22
CA LYS A 58 2.20 -4.06 -3.02
C LYS A 58 1.47 -4.73 -4.18
N ASN A 59 0.35 -5.43 -3.90
CA ASN A 59 -0.42 -6.10 -4.94
C ASN A 59 -0.96 -5.12 -5.98
N ALA A 60 -1.36 -3.91 -5.59
CA ALA A 60 -1.81 -2.89 -6.53
C ALA A 60 -0.65 -2.28 -7.36
N ILE A 61 0.59 -2.30 -6.88
CA ILE A 61 1.77 -1.91 -7.68
C ILE A 61 2.10 -3.01 -8.70
N GLU A 62 2.07 -4.28 -8.28
CA GLU A 62 2.36 -5.43 -9.16
C GLU A 62 1.23 -5.66 -10.18
N ASN A 63 -0.02 -5.48 -9.74
CA ASN A 63 -1.24 -5.66 -10.51
C ASN A 63 -2.11 -4.40 -10.41
N PRO A 64 -1.73 -3.31 -11.12
CA PRO A 64 -2.50 -2.08 -11.11
C PRO A 64 -3.91 -2.33 -11.61
N TYR A 65 -4.88 -1.80 -10.86
CA TYR A 65 -6.29 -1.96 -11.21
C TYR A 65 -6.62 -1.17 -12.49
N ASN A 66 -6.71 -1.89 -13.61
CA ASN A 66 -7.07 -1.34 -14.93
C ASN A 66 -8.58 -1.31 -15.19
N GLY A 67 -9.42 -1.68 -14.22
CA GLY A 67 -10.87 -1.70 -14.39
C GLY A 67 -11.51 -0.30 -14.38
N PRO A 68 -12.77 -0.17 -14.85
CA PRO A 68 -13.47 1.10 -14.90
C PRO A 68 -13.56 1.76 -13.51
N GLY A 69 -13.45 3.09 -13.49
CA GLY A 69 -13.88 3.96 -12.38
C GLY A 69 -15.26 3.59 -11.89
N ILE A 70 -15.53 3.56 -10.58
CA ILE A 70 -16.91 3.83 -10.16
C ILE A 70 -17.14 5.30 -10.52
N PRO A 71 -18.13 5.63 -11.38
CA PRO A 71 -18.45 7.02 -11.65
C PRO A 71 -18.78 7.70 -10.33
N ARG A 72 -18.09 8.81 -10.02
CA ARG A 72 -18.52 9.68 -8.92
C ARG A 72 -19.80 10.36 -9.41
N CYS A 73 -20.93 9.88 -8.90
CA CYS A 73 -22.23 10.51 -9.09
C CYS A 73 -22.26 11.87 -8.38
#